data_AF-K2BXH2-F1
#
_entry.id   AF-K2BXH2-F1
#
_cell.length_a   1.000
_cell.length_b   1.000
_cell.length_c   1.000
_cell.angle_alpha   90.00
_cell.angle_beta   90.00
_cell.angle_gamma   90.00
#
_symmetry.space_group_name_H-M   'P 1'
#
loop_
_entity.id
_entity.type
_entity.pdbx_description
1 polymer ?
#
loop_
_entity_poly.entity_id
_entity_poly.type
_entity_poly.pdbx_seq_one_letter_code
_entity_poly.pdbx_strand_id
1 'polypeptide(L)'
;MTDARYTPIPGDESQADKLARYLKNPDEKSISSDSKQLDQLLSAIQNNRRNFNSYHMYYFEHREKFLDPEYNNIVKAAKTYGATLIQIKNALNVENGMDHDQIKRLINDAEQTHPNIERLRKEFYLEKIKQETNKIVLRERNPQPMAQLLDKHVLNAVNVGASLHELCLALRTYHKTTAAQADYVPIDRLVANKAHDSNPRVTRIKMEIKETEIVTATDKLLNLPKSSTKLFDDSRKKIEEELLEHCKQFTEMSGNVIETLKKHRLELPARTLEKFTQNLVPQANILNL
;
A
#
# COMPACT_ATOMS: atom_id res chain seq x y z
N MET A 1 36.76 10.70 57.41
CA MET A 1 36.59 9.95 56.15
C MET A 1 35.10 9.71 56.00
N THR A 2 34.47 10.42 55.07
CA THR A 2 33.00 10.52 54.94
C THR A 2 32.50 9.55 53.87
N ASP A 3 31.67 8.60 54.30
CA ASP A 3 30.85 7.72 53.47
C ASP A 3 29.85 8.54 52.65
N ALA A 4 30.01 8.56 51.33
CA ALA A 4 29.00 9.04 50.41
C ALA A 4 28.02 7.89 50.11
N ARG A 5 26.91 7.83 50.87
CA ARG A 5 25.78 6.96 50.54
C ARG A 5 25.11 7.47 49.28
N TYR A 6 25.15 6.67 48.22
CA TYR A 6 24.40 6.89 46.99
C TYR A 6 22.90 6.99 47.31
N THR A 7 22.31 8.14 47.04
CA THR A 7 20.86 8.36 47.07
C THR A 7 20.35 8.25 45.63
N PRO A 8 19.37 7.36 45.34
CA PRO A 8 18.84 7.26 43.98
C PRO A 8 18.06 8.53 43.64
N ILE A 9 18.34 9.10 42.48
CA ILE A 9 17.59 10.23 41.92
C ILE A 9 16.21 9.70 41.50
N PRO A 10 15.09 10.22 42.05
CA PRO A 10 13.76 9.81 41.60
C PRO A 10 13.49 10.42 40.22
N GLY A 11 13.34 9.57 39.21
CA GLY A 11 12.95 10.01 37.86
C GLY A 11 13.44 9.15 36.70
N ASP A 12 14.38 8.24 36.92
CA ASP A 12 14.93 7.43 35.83
C ASP A 12 14.18 6.10 35.67
N GLU A 13 12.91 6.21 35.26
CA GLU A 13 12.21 5.05 34.69
C GLU A 13 12.78 4.78 33.29
N SER A 14 13.52 3.69 33.17
CA SER A 14 13.99 3.12 31.91
C SER A 14 12.85 3.06 30.89
N GLN A 15 13.13 3.38 29.63
CA GLN A 15 12.15 3.27 28.53
C GLN A 15 11.49 1.88 28.45
N ALA A 16 12.17 0.84 28.96
CA ALA A 16 11.62 -0.51 29.08
C ALA A 16 10.46 -0.60 30.10
N ASP A 17 10.54 0.12 31.23
CA ASP A 17 9.47 0.17 32.24
C ASP A 17 8.26 0.99 31.77
N LYS A 18 8.51 2.04 30.97
CA LYS A 18 7.42 2.80 30.30
C LYS A 18 6.67 1.95 29.27
N LEU A 19 7.37 1.16 28.48
CA LEU A 19 6.78 0.20 27.53
C LEU A 19 6.02 -0.92 28.24
N ALA A 20 6.55 -1.44 29.35
CA ALA A 20 5.91 -2.51 30.14
C ALA A 20 4.61 -2.05 30.82
N ARG A 21 4.50 -0.77 31.22
CA ARG A 21 3.25 -0.20 31.74
C ARG A 21 2.23 0.12 30.65
N TYR A 22 2.66 0.60 29.49
CA TYR A 22 1.79 0.89 28.34
C TYR A 22 1.06 -0.35 27.80
N LEU A 23 1.69 -1.52 27.87
CA LEU A 23 1.08 -2.78 27.46
C LEU A 23 0.07 -3.35 28.48
N LYS A 24 0.07 -2.85 29.72
CA LYS A 24 -0.79 -3.39 30.79
C LYS A 24 -2.11 -2.66 31.00
N ASN A 25 -2.22 -1.37 30.65
CA ASN A 25 -3.46 -0.59 30.78
C ASN A 25 -3.63 0.41 29.61
N PRO A 26 -4.52 0.18 28.63
CA PRO A 26 -4.86 1.16 27.62
C PRO A 26 -5.91 2.12 28.19
N ASP A 27 -5.50 3.07 29.05
CA ASP A 27 -6.42 4.09 29.58
C ASP A 27 -6.67 5.20 28.55
N GLU A 28 -7.95 5.49 28.30
CA GLU A 28 -8.54 6.45 27.33
C GLU A 28 -8.00 7.90 27.40
N LYS A 29 -7.18 8.25 28.39
CA LYS A 29 -6.63 9.60 28.59
C LYS A 29 -5.50 9.97 27.63
N SER A 30 -4.68 9.03 27.17
CA SER A 30 -3.58 9.30 26.21
C SER A 30 -4.10 9.63 24.82
N ILE A 31 -5.20 8.97 24.40
CA ILE A 31 -5.89 9.23 23.14
C ILE A 31 -6.50 10.66 23.14
N SER A 32 -6.96 11.14 24.30
CA SER A 32 -7.54 12.48 24.48
C SER A 32 -6.53 13.64 24.43
N SER A 33 -5.26 13.44 24.83
CA SER A 33 -4.24 14.50 24.74
C SER A 33 -3.68 14.62 23.33
N ASP A 34 -3.46 13.48 22.68
CA ASP A 34 -2.84 13.41 21.36
C ASP A 34 -3.80 13.90 20.27
N SER A 35 -5.11 13.63 20.42
CA SER A 35 -6.15 14.21 19.56
C SER A 35 -6.22 15.73 19.68
N LYS A 36 -6.21 16.29 20.90
CA LYS A 36 -6.20 17.75 21.11
C LYS A 36 -4.96 18.43 20.55
N GLN A 37 -3.79 17.80 20.65
CA GLN A 37 -2.55 18.34 20.08
C GLN A 37 -2.54 18.24 18.55
N LEU A 38 -3.08 17.17 17.98
CA LEU A 38 -3.31 17.05 16.54
C LEU A 38 -4.25 18.17 16.05
N ASP A 39 -5.37 18.40 16.73
CA ASP A 39 -6.32 19.45 16.38
C ASP A 39 -5.70 20.86 16.46
N GLN A 40 -4.85 21.11 17.46
CA GLN A 40 -4.08 22.37 17.56
C GLN A 40 -3.10 22.54 16.39
N LEU A 41 -2.40 21.48 15.99
CA LEU A 41 -1.49 21.52 14.84
C LEU A 41 -2.24 21.72 13.51
N LEU A 42 -3.36 21.04 13.31
CA LEU A 42 -4.21 21.22 12.13
C LEU A 42 -4.76 22.65 12.07
N SER A 43 -5.13 23.24 13.21
CA SER A 43 -5.55 24.64 13.31
C SER A 43 -4.39 25.62 13.03
N ALA A 44 -3.17 25.31 13.47
CA ALA A 44 -1.98 26.12 13.18
C ALA A 44 -1.63 26.11 11.69
N ILE A 45 -1.79 24.96 11.02
CA ILE A 45 -1.65 24.84 9.55
C ILE A 45 -2.68 25.75 8.85
N GLN A 46 -3.95 25.72 9.28
CA GLN A 46 -5.01 26.59 8.73
C GLN A 46 -4.69 28.09 8.90
N ASN A 47 -4.18 28.48 10.06
CA ASN A 47 -3.88 29.88 10.38
C ASN A 47 -2.63 30.40 9.66
N ASN A 48 -1.61 29.56 9.46
CA ASN A 48 -0.43 29.93 8.67
C ASN A 48 -0.86 30.32 7.24
N ARG A 49 -1.72 29.54 6.58
CA ARG A 49 -2.17 29.87 5.23
C ARG A 49 -2.90 31.22 5.12
N ARG A 50 -3.69 31.62 6.12
CA ARG A 50 -4.39 32.92 6.13
C ARG A 50 -3.45 34.12 6.17
N ASN A 51 -2.28 33.97 6.79
CA ASN A 51 -1.30 35.05 6.94
C ASN A 51 -0.17 35.04 5.89
N PHE A 52 -0.04 33.98 5.09
CA PHE A 52 1.10 33.76 4.19
C PHE A 52 0.95 34.35 2.76
N ASN A 53 -0.19 34.97 2.44
CA ASN A 53 -0.49 35.42 1.06
C ASN A 53 0.14 36.77 0.64
N SER A 54 0.90 37.47 1.50
CA SER A 54 1.37 38.83 1.20
C SER A 54 2.89 39.04 1.21
N TYR A 55 3.69 38.19 1.85
CA TYR A 55 5.10 38.51 2.13
C TYR A 55 6.16 37.61 1.47
N HIS A 56 5.77 36.45 0.94
CA HIS A 56 6.75 35.41 0.56
C HIS A 56 7.13 35.33 -0.92
N MET A 57 6.37 35.95 -1.84
CA MET A 57 6.77 36.02 -3.26
C MET A 57 8.09 36.78 -3.48
N TYR A 58 8.52 37.62 -2.54
CA TYR A 58 9.69 38.48 -2.73
C TYR A 58 11.04 37.81 -2.40
N TYR A 59 11.05 36.64 -1.75
CA TYR A 59 12.30 36.06 -1.19
C TYR A 59 12.71 34.71 -1.79
N PHE A 60 11.96 34.18 -2.77
CA PHE A 60 12.24 32.88 -3.39
C PHE A 60 13.46 32.85 -4.34
N GLU A 61 14.06 33.98 -4.67
CA GLU A 61 15.22 34.01 -5.57
C GLU A 61 16.56 33.60 -4.93
N HIS A 62 16.64 33.48 -3.60
CA HIS A 62 17.94 33.29 -2.92
C HIS A 62 17.91 32.06 -1.99
N ARG A 63 18.89 31.17 -2.20
CA ARG A 63 19.03 29.83 -1.62
C ARG A 63 19.08 29.78 -0.08
N GLU A 64 18.86 28.54 0.39
CA GLU A 64 19.19 27.94 1.70
C GLU A 64 18.06 27.84 2.73
N LYS A 65 17.50 26.62 2.81
CA LYS A 65 16.91 25.98 4.01
C LYS A 65 16.05 26.87 4.92
N PHE A 66 15.14 27.65 4.36
CA PHE A 66 14.07 28.17 5.20
C PHE A 66 13.13 27.01 5.58
N LEU A 67 13.11 26.73 6.88
CA LEU A 67 12.21 25.81 7.56
C LEU A 67 10.79 26.37 7.44
N ASP A 68 10.15 26.12 6.29
CA ASP A 68 8.75 26.48 6.06
C ASP A 68 7.91 25.97 7.25
N PRO A 69 7.35 26.86 8.09
CA PRO A 69 6.62 26.45 9.28
C PRO A 69 5.42 25.58 8.94
N GLU A 70 4.82 25.78 7.76
CA GLU A 70 3.75 24.92 7.25
C GLU A 70 4.28 23.51 6.98
N TYR A 71 5.41 23.38 6.28
CA TYR A 71 6.07 22.09 6.03
C TYR A 71 6.38 21.34 7.33
N ASN A 72 6.99 22.02 8.30
CA ASN A 72 7.35 21.41 9.58
C ASN A 72 6.12 20.97 10.38
N ASN A 73 5.06 21.77 10.37
CA ASN A 73 3.80 21.40 11.02
C ASN A 73 3.16 20.18 10.35
N ILE A 74 3.20 20.08 9.02
CA ILE A 74 2.74 18.90 8.29
C ILE A 74 3.60 17.68 8.65
N VAL A 75 4.93 17.81 8.64
CA VAL A 75 5.85 16.72 9.03
C VAL A 75 5.58 16.26 10.45
N LYS A 76 5.39 17.18 11.40
CA LYS A 76 5.10 16.87 12.80
C LYS A 76 3.72 16.21 12.95
N ALA A 77 2.69 16.74 12.29
CA ALA A 77 1.35 16.15 12.28
C ALA A 77 1.39 14.71 11.72
N ALA A 78 2.12 14.48 10.63
CA ALA A 78 2.26 13.16 10.03
C ALA A 78 3.11 12.20 10.87
N LYS A 79 4.35 12.59 11.23
CA LYS A 79 5.28 11.72 11.98
C LYS A 79 4.80 11.44 13.39
N THR A 80 4.54 12.50 14.16
CA THR A 80 4.30 12.41 15.60
C THR A 80 2.88 11.98 15.91
N TYR A 81 1.88 12.49 15.17
CA TYR A 81 0.47 12.27 15.48
C TYR A 81 -0.25 11.35 14.49
N GLY A 82 0.46 10.86 13.46
CA GLY A 82 -0.13 9.96 12.47
C GLY A 82 -1.28 10.60 11.71
N ALA A 83 -1.22 11.91 11.42
CA ALA A 83 -2.24 12.58 10.62
C ALA A 83 -2.37 11.92 9.23
N THR A 84 -3.61 11.72 8.80
CA THR A 84 -3.94 11.21 7.46
C THR A 84 -3.83 12.31 6.42
N LEU A 85 -3.69 11.93 5.15
CA LEU A 85 -3.68 12.87 4.03
C LEU A 85 -4.94 13.74 4.00
N ILE A 86 -6.10 13.17 4.34
CA ILE A 86 -7.38 13.89 4.38
C ILE A 86 -7.37 14.97 5.46
N GLN A 87 -6.89 14.65 6.66
CA GLN A 87 -6.79 15.63 7.76
C GLN A 87 -5.85 16.77 7.38
N ILE A 88 -4.69 16.46 6.80
CA ILE A 88 -3.74 17.46 6.33
C ILE A 88 -4.33 18.32 5.20
N LYS A 89 -5.04 17.70 4.24
CA LYS A 89 -5.73 18.41 3.15
C LYS A 89 -6.78 19.40 3.68
N ASN A 90 -7.59 18.95 4.64
CA ASN A 90 -8.63 19.78 5.25
C ASN A 90 -8.02 20.94 6.05
N ALA A 91 -6.90 20.69 6.74
CA ALA A 91 -6.14 21.73 7.42
C ALA A 91 -5.51 22.74 6.45
N LEU A 92 -5.11 22.30 5.26
CA LEU A 92 -4.58 23.19 4.25
C LEU A 92 -5.68 23.90 3.44
N ASN A 93 -6.97 23.60 3.65
CA ASN A 93 -8.14 24.16 2.94
C ASN A 93 -8.00 24.13 1.40
N VAL A 94 -7.40 23.07 0.85
CA VAL A 94 -7.08 23.01 -0.58
C VAL A 94 -8.22 22.32 -1.33
N GLU A 95 -9.01 23.09 -2.08
CA GLU A 95 -10.14 22.58 -2.89
C GLU A 95 -9.68 21.50 -3.88
N ASN A 96 -8.49 21.65 -4.48
CA ASN A 96 -7.85 20.68 -5.40
C ASN A 96 -6.71 19.88 -4.74
N GLY A 97 -6.91 19.52 -3.47
CA GLY A 97 -5.87 19.35 -2.44
C GLY A 97 -4.80 18.27 -2.48
N MET A 98 -4.38 17.79 -3.64
CA MET A 98 -3.15 16.98 -3.74
C MET A 98 -2.00 17.70 -4.44
N ASP A 99 -2.27 18.84 -5.08
CA ASP A 99 -1.23 19.57 -5.78
C ASP A 99 -0.51 20.62 -4.93
N HIS A 100 -0.78 20.64 -3.62
CA HIS A 100 -0.12 21.54 -2.67
C HIS A 100 1.38 21.27 -2.59
N ASP A 101 2.19 22.33 -2.71
CA ASP A 101 3.65 22.21 -2.82
C ASP A 101 4.29 21.59 -1.58
N GLN A 102 3.81 21.91 -0.37
CA GLN A 102 4.33 21.30 0.85
C GLN A 102 4.00 19.82 1.00
N ILE A 103 2.82 19.39 0.49
CA ILE A 103 2.50 17.96 0.44
C ILE A 103 3.45 17.30 -0.56
N LYS A 104 3.56 17.81 -1.79
CA LYS A 104 4.48 17.27 -2.81
C LYS A 104 5.92 17.20 -2.31
N ARG A 105 6.38 18.22 -1.59
CA ARG A 105 7.69 18.24 -0.93
C ARG A 105 7.84 17.06 0.02
N LEU A 106 6.89 16.86 0.93
CA LEU A 106 6.93 15.77 1.92
C LEU A 106 6.92 14.39 1.27
N ILE A 107 6.10 14.22 0.24
CA ILE A 107 5.98 12.96 -0.51
C ILE A 107 7.32 12.60 -1.16
N ASN A 108 8.01 13.60 -1.72
CA ASN A 108 9.28 13.42 -2.46
C ASN A 108 10.53 13.51 -1.58
N ASP A 109 10.41 13.93 -0.31
CA ASP A 109 11.55 14.11 0.60
C ASP A 109 12.09 12.76 1.11
N ALA A 110 13.06 12.22 0.38
CA ALA A 110 13.67 10.91 0.69
C ALA A 110 14.30 10.84 2.09
N GLU A 111 14.66 11.97 2.71
CA GLU A 111 15.23 12.02 4.07
C GLU A 111 14.16 11.71 5.13
N GLN A 112 12.87 11.88 4.80
CA GLN A 112 11.77 11.62 5.72
C GLN A 112 11.37 10.13 5.70
N THR A 113 12.17 9.30 6.36
CA THR A 113 11.86 7.88 6.59
C THR A 113 11.10 7.73 7.91
N HIS A 114 9.80 7.43 7.82
CA HIS A 114 8.96 7.15 8.99
C HIS A 114 7.72 6.35 8.54
N PRO A 115 7.26 5.32 9.28
CA PRO A 115 6.10 4.51 8.87
C PRO A 115 4.84 5.34 8.58
N ASN A 116 4.56 6.35 9.39
CA ASN A 116 3.42 7.25 9.16
C ASN A 116 3.57 8.10 7.88
N ILE A 117 4.80 8.47 7.51
CA ILE A 117 5.07 9.19 6.25
C ILE A 117 4.96 8.24 5.06
N GLU A 118 5.43 7.01 5.17
CA GLU A 118 5.23 6.00 4.13
C GLU A 118 3.75 5.72 3.89
N ARG A 119 2.96 5.62 4.97
CA ARG A 119 1.51 5.52 4.89
C ARG A 119 0.91 6.71 4.15
N LEU A 120 1.32 7.93 4.49
CA LEU A 120 0.87 9.17 3.83
C LEU A 120 1.27 9.20 2.34
N ARG A 121 2.49 8.77 2.00
CA ARG A 121 2.94 8.60 0.61
C ARG A 121 2.06 7.64 -0.16
N LYS A 122 1.70 6.52 0.46
CA LYS A 122 0.79 5.54 -0.13
C LYS A 122 -0.60 6.13 -0.35
N GLU A 123 -1.19 6.78 0.66
CA GLU A 123 -2.47 7.48 0.55
C GLU A 123 -2.47 8.48 -0.61
N PHE A 124 -1.39 9.25 -0.75
CA PHE A 124 -1.22 10.25 -1.80
C PHE A 124 -1.23 9.64 -3.21
N TYR A 125 -0.43 8.60 -3.45
CA TYR A 125 -0.38 7.98 -4.77
C TYR A 125 -1.68 7.25 -5.12
N LEU A 126 -2.33 6.60 -4.15
CA LEU A 126 -3.64 5.97 -4.37
C LEU A 126 -4.71 7.01 -4.75
N GLU A 127 -4.71 8.16 -4.11
CA GLU A 127 -5.65 9.24 -4.43
C GLU A 127 -5.31 9.90 -5.78
N LYS A 128 -4.04 9.97 -6.19
CA LYS A 128 -3.63 10.40 -7.55
C LYS A 128 -4.09 9.43 -8.62
N ILE A 129 -3.99 8.13 -8.38
CA ILE A 129 -4.54 7.11 -9.27
C ILE A 129 -6.03 7.35 -9.48
N LYS A 130 -6.82 7.51 -8.41
CA LYS A 130 -8.27 7.78 -8.52
C LYS A 130 -8.57 9.03 -9.35
N GLN A 131 -7.86 10.13 -9.10
CA GLN A 131 -8.06 11.39 -9.83
C GLN A 131 -7.76 11.26 -11.33
N GLU A 132 -6.62 10.67 -11.68
CA GLU A 132 -6.23 10.52 -13.08
C GLU A 132 -7.16 9.54 -13.80
N THR A 133 -7.57 8.46 -13.12
CA THR A 133 -8.60 7.54 -13.62
C THR A 133 -9.92 8.26 -13.91
N ASN A 134 -10.41 9.11 -12.98
CA ASN A 134 -11.64 9.87 -13.19
C ASN A 134 -11.55 10.85 -14.37
N LYS A 135 -10.41 11.54 -14.53
CA LYS A 135 -10.17 12.45 -15.66
C LYS A 135 -10.19 11.73 -17.01
N ILE A 136 -9.62 10.52 -17.08
CA ILE A 136 -9.65 9.68 -18.29
C ILE A 136 -11.10 9.30 -18.63
N VAL A 137 -11.88 8.86 -17.63
CA VAL A 137 -13.29 8.47 -17.80
C VAL A 137 -14.13 9.64 -18.30
N LEU A 138 -13.95 10.83 -17.71
CA LEU A 138 -14.66 12.04 -18.07
C LEU A 138 -14.16 12.67 -19.38
N ARG A 139 -13.16 12.07 -20.05
CA ARG A 139 -12.52 12.55 -21.28
C ARG A 139 -12.03 14.00 -21.19
N GLU A 140 -11.63 14.44 -20.00
CA GLU A 140 -11.26 15.83 -19.74
C GLU A 140 -9.94 16.24 -20.43
N ARG A 141 -9.14 15.27 -20.91
CA ARG A 141 -7.84 15.47 -21.56
C ARG A 141 -7.54 14.42 -22.63
N ASN A 142 -6.50 14.66 -23.43
CA ASN A 142 -5.94 13.67 -24.35
C ASN A 142 -5.54 12.39 -23.57
N PRO A 143 -6.05 11.20 -23.93
CA PRO A 143 -5.90 9.99 -23.11
C PRO A 143 -4.47 9.43 -23.05
N GLN A 144 -3.63 9.70 -24.06
CA GLN A 144 -2.30 9.08 -24.14
C GLN A 144 -1.30 9.61 -23.09
N PRO A 145 -1.14 10.93 -22.86
CA PRO A 145 -0.34 11.45 -21.75
C PRO A 145 -0.86 11.03 -20.37
N MET A 146 -2.20 10.91 -20.23
CA MET A 146 -2.84 10.52 -18.97
C MET A 146 -2.55 9.07 -18.60
N ALA A 147 -2.50 8.16 -19.58
CA ALA A 147 -2.15 6.77 -19.36
C ALA A 147 -0.71 6.62 -18.83
N GLN A 148 0.24 7.38 -19.38
CA GLN A 148 1.63 7.40 -18.90
C GLN A 148 1.76 7.95 -17.47
N LEU A 149 0.98 8.99 -17.16
CA LEU A 149 0.96 9.56 -15.81
C LEU A 149 0.35 8.59 -14.80
N LEU A 150 -0.72 7.89 -15.19
CA LEU A 150 -1.34 6.85 -14.38
C LEU A 150 -0.37 5.70 -14.10
N ASP A 151 0.35 5.21 -15.10
CA ASP A 151 1.38 4.17 -14.94
C ASP A 151 2.47 4.59 -13.94
N LYS A 152 2.92 5.85 -14.03
CA LYS A 152 3.88 6.42 -13.08
C LYS A 152 3.33 6.44 -11.66
N HIS A 153 2.07 6.83 -11.46
CA HIS A 153 1.45 6.84 -10.14
C HIS A 153 1.26 5.43 -9.56
N VAL A 154 0.92 4.45 -10.40
CA VAL A 154 0.83 3.04 -10.00
C VAL A 154 2.21 2.51 -9.57
N LEU A 155 3.26 2.74 -10.35
CA LEU A 155 4.62 2.35 -9.96
C LEU A 155 5.04 3.02 -8.65
N ASN A 156 4.75 4.31 -8.48
CA ASN A 156 5.07 5.02 -7.23
C ASN A 156 4.31 4.46 -6.03
N ALA A 157 3.01 4.14 -6.18
CA ALA A 157 2.22 3.50 -5.14
C ALA A 157 2.81 2.14 -4.73
N VAL A 158 3.23 1.32 -5.70
CA VAL A 158 3.93 0.04 -5.44
C VAL A 158 5.25 0.28 -4.73
N ASN A 159 6.04 1.26 -5.18
CA ASN A 159 7.32 1.63 -4.58
C ASN A 159 7.20 2.13 -3.14
N VAL A 160 6.02 2.58 -2.69
CA VAL A 160 5.74 2.94 -1.29
C VAL A 160 4.94 1.87 -0.55
N GLY A 161 4.65 0.74 -1.20
CA GLY A 161 4.17 -0.48 -0.56
C GLY A 161 2.69 -0.77 -0.74
N ALA A 162 1.99 -0.10 -1.66
CA ALA A 162 0.59 -0.43 -1.99
C ALA A 162 0.42 -1.88 -2.43
N SER A 163 -0.59 -2.56 -1.90
CA SER A 163 -1.01 -3.91 -2.28
C SER A 163 -1.81 -3.91 -3.60
N LEU A 164 -1.92 -5.07 -4.24
CA LEU A 164 -2.78 -5.28 -5.40
C LEU A 164 -4.22 -4.87 -5.10
N HIS A 165 -4.74 -5.23 -3.92
CA HIS A 165 -6.09 -4.87 -3.50
C HIS A 165 -6.31 -3.35 -3.46
N GLU A 166 -5.38 -2.60 -2.84
CA GLU A 166 -5.46 -1.13 -2.77
C GLU A 166 -5.38 -0.48 -4.16
N LEU A 167 -4.50 -0.98 -5.02
CA LEU A 167 -4.39 -0.51 -6.41
C LEU A 167 -5.68 -0.78 -7.18
N CYS A 168 -6.24 -1.99 -7.06
CA CYS A 168 -7.50 -2.34 -7.69
C CYS A 168 -8.64 -1.46 -7.20
N LEU A 169 -8.73 -1.15 -5.90
CA LEU A 169 -9.73 -0.23 -5.37
C LEU A 169 -9.57 1.20 -5.91
N ALA A 170 -8.34 1.69 -6.01
CA ALA A 170 -8.06 3.02 -6.56
C ALA A 170 -8.36 3.11 -8.07
N LEU A 171 -8.16 2.01 -8.81
CA LEU A 171 -8.49 1.91 -10.22
C LEU A 171 -9.99 1.67 -10.44
N ARG A 172 -10.69 0.94 -9.57
CA ARG A 172 -12.13 0.61 -9.70
C ARG A 172 -13.08 1.81 -9.74
N THR A 173 -12.63 3.02 -9.38
CA THR A 173 -13.38 4.24 -9.71
C THR A 173 -13.65 4.39 -11.22
N TYR A 174 -12.98 3.59 -12.04
CA TYR A 174 -13.18 3.32 -13.47
C TYR A 174 -14.46 2.51 -13.77
N HIS A 175 -15.65 3.03 -13.46
CA HIS A 175 -16.97 2.59 -13.95
C HIS A 175 -17.84 1.70 -13.03
N LYS A 176 -19.07 2.17 -12.80
CA LYS A 176 -20.23 1.40 -12.30
C LYS A 176 -20.81 0.43 -13.35
N THR A 177 -20.15 0.20 -14.49
CA THR A 177 -20.73 -0.56 -15.61
C THR A 177 -19.81 -1.70 -16.03
N THR A 178 -20.15 -2.90 -15.56
CA THR A 178 -20.04 -4.20 -16.24
C THR A 178 -19.04 -4.30 -17.41
N ALA A 179 -17.76 -4.50 -17.13
CA ALA A 179 -16.83 -5.24 -18.00
C ALA A 179 -15.56 -5.64 -17.20
N ALA A 180 -15.60 -6.82 -16.58
CA ALA A 180 -14.63 -7.31 -15.59
C ALA A 180 -13.18 -7.58 -16.09
N GLN A 181 -12.76 -7.01 -17.22
CA GLN A 181 -11.45 -7.30 -17.83
C GLN A 181 -10.67 -6.07 -18.35
N ALA A 182 -11.25 -4.87 -18.40
CA ALA A 182 -10.56 -3.67 -18.93
C ALA A 182 -9.92 -2.77 -17.85
N ASP A 183 -10.04 -3.11 -16.56
CA ASP A 183 -9.95 -2.12 -15.46
C ASP A 183 -8.57 -2.01 -14.79
N TYR A 184 -7.60 -2.85 -15.18
CA TYR A 184 -6.29 -2.93 -14.52
C TYR A 184 -5.09 -2.82 -15.47
N VAL A 185 -5.29 -2.30 -16.69
CA VAL A 185 -4.23 -2.16 -17.70
C VAL A 185 -2.93 -1.52 -17.17
N PRO A 186 -2.95 -0.50 -16.28
CA PRO A 186 -1.72 0.02 -15.68
C PRO A 186 -0.95 -1.02 -14.84
N ILE A 187 -1.66 -1.90 -14.13
CA ILE A 187 -1.05 -3.00 -13.38
C ILE A 187 -0.47 -4.02 -14.35
N ASP A 188 -1.22 -4.39 -15.40
CA ASP A 188 -0.76 -5.33 -16.43
C ASP A 188 0.52 -4.85 -17.12
N ARG A 189 0.56 -3.56 -17.50
CA ARG A 189 1.76 -2.92 -18.07
C ARG A 189 2.92 -2.91 -17.08
N LEU A 190 2.66 -2.60 -15.81
CA LEU A 190 3.67 -2.61 -14.76
C LEU A 190 4.32 -4.00 -14.63
N VAL A 191 3.52 -5.06 -14.56
CA VAL A 191 4.03 -6.41 -14.33
C VAL A 191 4.63 -7.05 -15.59
N ALA A 192 4.17 -6.66 -16.78
CA ALA A 192 4.76 -7.10 -18.05
C ALA A 192 6.11 -6.45 -18.35
N ASN A 193 6.39 -5.29 -17.75
CA ASN A 193 7.64 -4.57 -17.98
C ASN A 193 8.83 -5.22 -17.26
N LYS A 194 9.69 -5.89 -18.03
CA LYS A 194 10.90 -6.57 -17.53
C LYS A 194 11.89 -5.65 -16.83
N ALA A 195 11.86 -4.34 -17.09
CA ALA A 195 12.69 -3.37 -16.37
C ALA A 195 12.41 -3.33 -14.86
N HIS A 196 11.28 -3.89 -14.42
CA HIS A 196 10.86 -3.93 -13.03
C HIS A 196 11.04 -5.29 -12.36
N ASP A 197 11.61 -6.29 -13.05
CA ASP A 197 11.77 -7.65 -12.49
C ASP A 197 12.70 -7.70 -11.28
N SER A 198 13.65 -6.76 -11.19
CA SER A 198 14.54 -6.61 -10.04
C SER A 198 13.91 -5.89 -8.86
N ASN A 199 12.73 -5.29 -9.02
CA ASN A 199 12.06 -4.55 -7.95
C ASN A 199 11.24 -5.52 -7.09
N PRO A 200 11.63 -5.79 -5.82
CA PRO A 200 10.96 -6.76 -4.98
C PRO A 200 9.50 -6.38 -4.69
N ARG A 201 9.15 -5.09 -4.71
CA ARG A 201 7.76 -4.64 -4.52
C ARG A 201 6.89 -4.94 -5.73
N VAL A 202 7.45 -4.86 -6.94
CA VAL A 202 6.74 -5.26 -8.17
C VAL A 202 6.61 -6.79 -8.23
N THR A 203 7.66 -7.53 -7.87
CA THR A 203 7.60 -8.99 -7.74
C THR A 203 6.54 -9.42 -6.73
N ARG A 204 6.38 -8.70 -5.61
CA ARG A 204 5.28 -8.92 -4.67
C ARG A 204 3.91 -8.77 -5.33
N ILE A 205 3.70 -7.72 -6.13
CA ILE A 205 2.44 -7.56 -6.88
C ILE A 205 2.22 -8.70 -7.88
N LYS A 206 3.26 -9.15 -8.59
CA LYS A 206 3.17 -10.33 -9.48
C LYS A 206 2.72 -11.58 -8.72
N MET A 207 3.28 -11.80 -7.52
CA MET A 207 2.87 -12.89 -6.65
C MET A 207 1.42 -12.76 -6.18
N GLU A 208 0.98 -11.56 -5.74
CA GLU A 208 -0.41 -11.31 -5.34
C GLU A 208 -1.42 -11.57 -6.49
N ILE A 209 -1.04 -11.26 -7.74
CA ILE A 209 -1.84 -11.57 -8.93
C ILE A 209 -1.93 -13.09 -9.12
N LYS A 210 -0.80 -13.79 -9.11
CA LYS A 210 -0.78 -15.25 -9.27
C LYS A 210 -1.51 -15.97 -8.14
N GLU A 211 -1.42 -15.49 -6.90
CA GLU A 211 -2.19 -15.98 -5.75
C GLU A 211 -3.70 -15.92 -6.07
N THR A 212 -4.16 -14.79 -6.60
CA THR A 212 -5.57 -14.57 -6.98
C THR A 212 -6.00 -15.48 -8.13
N GLU A 213 -5.15 -15.70 -9.13
CA GLU A 213 -5.41 -16.61 -10.26
C GLU A 213 -5.49 -18.07 -9.80
N ILE A 214 -4.60 -18.51 -8.92
CA ILE A 214 -4.60 -19.86 -8.32
C ILE A 214 -5.90 -20.08 -7.54
N VAL A 215 -6.27 -19.12 -6.68
CA VAL A 215 -7.52 -19.17 -5.90
C VAL A 215 -8.73 -19.26 -6.83
N THR A 216 -8.77 -18.42 -7.86
CA THR A 216 -9.88 -18.36 -8.81
C THR A 216 -10.00 -19.64 -9.64
N ALA A 217 -8.90 -20.18 -10.16
CA ALA A 217 -8.90 -21.42 -10.92
C ALA A 217 -9.25 -22.62 -10.04
N THR A 218 -8.78 -22.63 -8.78
CA THR A 218 -9.15 -23.65 -7.80
C THR A 218 -10.64 -23.61 -7.48
N ASP A 219 -11.20 -22.43 -7.21
CA ASP A 219 -12.62 -22.27 -6.95
C ASP A 219 -13.49 -22.73 -8.15
N LYS A 220 -13.10 -22.36 -9.38
CA LYS A 220 -13.72 -22.87 -10.61
C LYS A 220 -13.70 -24.40 -10.67
N LEU A 221 -12.57 -25.02 -10.31
CA LEU A 221 -12.41 -26.48 -10.32
C LEU A 221 -13.33 -27.16 -9.30
N LEU A 222 -13.45 -26.59 -8.09
CA LEU A 222 -14.28 -27.13 -7.02
C LEU A 222 -15.77 -26.97 -7.29
N ASN A 223 -16.15 -25.89 -7.97
CA ASN A 223 -17.53 -25.59 -8.34
C ASN A 223 -18.00 -26.26 -9.64
N LEU A 224 -17.12 -26.97 -10.35
CA LEU A 224 -17.51 -27.74 -11.54
C LEU A 224 -18.46 -28.91 -11.16
N PRO A 225 -19.54 -29.14 -11.93
CA PRO A 225 -20.43 -30.27 -11.69
C PRO A 225 -19.69 -31.61 -11.63
N LYS A 226 -20.04 -32.45 -10.66
CA LYS A 226 -19.48 -33.79 -10.48
C LYS A 226 -19.98 -34.79 -11.53
N SER A 227 -20.97 -34.43 -12.34
CA SER A 227 -21.46 -35.26 -13.44
C SER A 227 -20.36 -35.49 -14.47
N SER A 228 -20.09 -36.74 -14.81
CA SER A 228 -19.12 -37.16 -15.81
C SER A 228 -19.72 -37.08 -17.22
N THR A 229 -20.01 -35.87 -17.69
CA THR A 229 -20.23 -35.65 -19.12
C THR A 229 -18.89 -35.28 -19.74
N LYS A 230 -18.68 -35.67 -21.00
CA LYS A 230 -17.47 -35.32 -21.75
C LYS A 230 -17.17 -33.81 -21.71
N LEU A 231 -18.21 -32.98 -21.75
CA LEU A 231 -18.10 -31.52 -21.64
C LEU A 231 -17.49 -31.07 -20.30
N PHE A 232 -17.91 -31.66 -19.18
CA PHE A 232 -17.36 -31.31 -17.86
C PHE A 232 -15.97 -31.89 -17.64
N ASP A 233 -15.67 -33.06 -18.23
CA ASP A 233 -14.33 -33.64 -18.17
C ASP A 233 -13.32 -32.80 -18.97
N ASP A 234 -13.69 -32.33 -20.17
CA ASP A 234 -12.86 -31.42 -20.97
C ASP A 234 -12.65 -30.08 -20.25
N SER A 235 -13.71 -29.53 -19.63
CA SER A 235 -13.64 -28.29 -18.85
C SER A 235 -12.74 -28.44 -17.61
N ARG A 236 -12.87 -29.57 -16.90
CA ARG A 236 -12.03 -29.90 -15.74
C ARG A 236 -10.57 -29.97 -16.14
N LYS A 237 -10.25 -30.70 -17.22
CA LYS A 237 -8.88 -30.82 -17.73
C LYS A 237 -8.28 -29.46 -18.06
N LYS A 238 -9.03 -28.58 -18.74
CA LYS A 238 -8.57 -27.23 -19.07
C LYS A 238 -8.27 -26.38 -17.83
N ILE A 239 -9.14 -26.44 -16.82
CA ILE A 239 -8.92 -25.70 -15.56
C ILE A 239 -7.73 -26.27 -14.79
N GLU A 240 -7.54 -27.59 -14.77
CA GLU A 240 -6.35 -28.21 -14.16
C GLU A 240 -5.05 -27.78 -14.85
N GLU A 241 -5.03 -27.71 -16.19
CA GLU A 241 -3.87 -27.24 -16.97
C GLU A 241 -3.56 -25.76 -16.69
N GLU A 242 -4.58 -24.91 -16.66
CA GLU A 242 -4.45 -23.49 -16.30
C GLU A 242 -3.92 -23.31 -14.87
N LEU A 243 -4.48 -24.04 -13.91
CA LEU A 243 -4.03 -24.00 -12.51
C LEU A 243 -2.58 -24.48 -12.37
N LEU A 244 -2.17 -25.52 -13.13
CA LEU A 244 -0.80 -26.01 -13.16
C LEU A 244 0.18 -24.94 -13.61
N GLU A 245 -0.16 -24.21 -14.67
CA GLU A 245 0.68 -23.13 -15.17
C GLU A 245 0.82 -21.99 -14.17
N HIS A 246 -0.29 -21.56 -13.56
CA HIS A 246 -0.26 -20.51 -12.54
C HIS A 246 0.57 -20.91 -11.31
N CYS A 247 0.44 -22.15 -10.84
CA CYS A 247 1.22 -22.67 -9.73
C CYS A 247 2.73 -22.71 -10.05
N LYS A 248 3.11 -23.13 -11.27
CA LYS A 248 4.52 -23.13 -11.69
C LYS A 248 5.12 -21.72 -11.65
N GLN A 249 4.46 -20.77 -12.30
CA GLN A 249 4.90 -19.37 -12.34
C GLN A 249 4.96 -18.75 -10.93
N PHE A 250 4.00 -19.09 -10.06
CA PHE A 250 4.01 -18.65 -8.67
C PHE A 250 5.20 -19.22 -7.88
N THR A 251 5.50 -20.52 -8.04
CA THR A 251 6.63 -21.17 -7.39
C THR A 251 7.98 -20.69 -7.92
N GLU A 252 8.10 -20.38 -9.23
CA GLU A 252 9.30 -19.75 -9.80
C GLU A 252 9.59 -18.37 -9.18
N MET A 253 8.54 -17.66 -8.76
CA MET A 253 8.65 -16.42 -7.97
C MET A 253 8.81 -16.65 -6.47
N SER A 254 9.13 -17.88 -6.04
CA SER A 254 9.26 -18.30 -4.63
C SER A 254 7.96 -18.32 -3.82
N GLY A 255 6.80 -18.36 -4.49
CA GLY A 255 5.49 -18.49 -3.85
C GLY A 255 5.19 -19.91 -3.35
N ASN A 256 4.51 -20.02 -2.21
CA ASN A 256 4.10 -21.28 -1.62
C ASN A 256 2.62 -21.59 -1.92
N VAL A 257 2.39 -22.49 -2.88
CA VAL A 257 1.04 -22.90 -3.31
C VAL A 257 0.25 -23.53 -2.16
N ILE A 258 0.88 -24.40 -1.36
CA ILE A 258 0.20 -25.13 -0.27
C ILE A 258 -0.27 -24.14 0.81
N GLU A 259 0.59 -23.20 1.19
CA GLU A 259 0.25 -22.16 2.17
C GLU A 259 -0.86 -21.25 1.65
N THR A 260 -0.83 -20.90 0.36
CA THR A 260 -1.89 -20.11 -0.29
C THR A 260 -3.24 -20.82 -0.22
N LEU A 261 -3.29 -22.10 -0.60
CA LEU A 261 -4.53 -22.89 -0.56
C LEU A 261 -5.07 -23.00 0.88
N LYS A 262 -4.18 -23.22 1.87
CA LYS A 262 -4.55 -23.24 3.30
C LYS A 262 -5.11 -21.90 3.78
N LYS A 263 -4.44 -20.79 3.43
CA LYS A 263 -4.87 -19.42 3.78
C LYS A 263 -6.30 -19.14 3.30
N HIS A 264 -6.64 -19.61 2.09
CA HIS A 264 -7.97 -19.43 1.48
C HIS A 264 -8.95 -20.58 1.74
N ARG A 265 -8.55 -21.58 2.56
CA ARG A 265 -9.38 -22.77 2.90
C ARG A 265 -9.86 -23.56 1.68
N LEU A 266 -8.99 -23.70 0.69
CA LEU A 266 -9.27 -24.46 -0.53
C LEU A 266 -8.60 -25.83 -0.48
N GLU A 267 -9.36 -26.89 -0.75
CA GLU A 267 -8.88 -28.27 -0.76
C GLU A 267 -8.97 -28.85 -2.16
N LEU A 268 -7.82 -29.01 -2.82
CA LEU A 268 -7.75 -29.62 -4.14
C LEU A 268 -8.01 -31.13 -4.07
N PRO A 269 -8.61 -31.73 -5.12
CA PRO A 269 -8.70 -33.18 -5.23
C PRO A 269 -7.31 -33.83 -5.16
N ALA A 270 -7.20 -34.98 -4.47
CA ALA A 270 -5.92 -35.68 -4.26
C ALA A 270 -5.16 -35.93 -5.57
N ARG A 271 -5.87 -36.33 -6.64
CA ARG A 271 -5.29 -36.55 -7.97
C ARG A 271 -4.67 -35.29 -8.58
N THR A 272 -5.26 -34.11 -8.34
CA THR A 272 -4.74 -32.84 -8.83
C THR A 272 -3.54 -32.41 -7.97
N LEU A 273 -3.62 -32.61 -6.64
CA LEU A 273 -2.51 -32.37 -5.71
C LEU A 273 -1.27 -33.20 -6.04
N GLU A 274 -1.44 -34.49 -6.36
CA GLU A 274 -0.36 -35.38 -6.81
C GLU A 274 0.34 -34.83 -8.06
N LYS A 275 -0.42 -34.38 -9.07
CA LYS A 275 0.14 -33.74 -10.27
C LYS A 275 0.95 -32.48 -9.93
N PHE A 276 0.51 -31.66 -8.96
CA PHE A 276 1.29 -30.50 -8.52
C PHE A 276 2.60 -30.91 -7.88
N THR A 277 2.56 -31.85 -6.93
CA THR A 277 3.77 -32.32 -6.23
C THR A 277 4.80 -32.94 -7.17
N GLN A 278 4.36 -33.64 -8.23
CA GLN A 278 5.25 -34.24 -9.23
C GLN A 278 5.86 -33.21 -10.20
N ASN A 279 5.14 -32.13 -10.51
CA ASN A 279 5.55 -31.15 -11.52
C ASN A 279 6.24 -29.89 -10.93
N LEU A 280 6.21 -29.70 -9.62
CA LEU A 280 6.78 -28.53 -8.93
C LEU A 280 8.08 -28.83 -8.15
N VAL A 281 8.62 -30.06 -8.23
CA VAL A 281 9.83 -30.50 -7.51
C VAL A 281 10.96 -30.72 -8.52
N PRO A 282 12.11 -30.01 -8.38
CA PRO A 282 13.06 -30.37 -7.34
C PRO A 282 13.60 -29.17 -6.55
N GLN A 283 12.82 -28.61 -5.62
CA GLN A 283 13.36 -27.88 -4.45
C GLN A 283 12.51 -28.09 -3.18
N ALA A 284 11.86 -29.24 -3.05
CA ALA A 284 11.34 -29.70 -1.76
C ALA A 284 12.51 -30.26 -0.92
N ASN A 285 13.40 -29.37 -0.47
CA ASN A 285 14.06 -29.66 0.79
C ASN A 285 13.08 -29.30 1.89
N ILE A 286 12.62 -30.38 2.54
CA ILE A 286 12.06 -30.43 3.88
C ILE A 286 10.56 -30.17 3.95
N LEU A 287 9.83 -31.17 3.45
CA LEU A 287 8.88 -31.87 4.33
C LEU A 287 9.60 -32.22 5.63
N ASN A 288 9.38 -31.44 6.69
CA ASN A 288 9.37 -31.98 8.04
C ASN A 288 7.90 -32.02 8.48
N LEU A 289 7.31 -33.20 8.27
CA LEU A 289 6.33 -33.76 9.19
C LEU A 289 6.96 -33.92 10.58
#